data_AF-A0A958NI89-F1
#
_entry.id   AF-A0A958NI89-F1
#
_cell.length_a   1.000
_cell.length_b   1.000
_cell.length_c   1.000
_cell.angle_alpha   90.00
_cell.angle_beta   90.00
_cell.angle_gamma   90.00
#
_symmetry.space_group_name_H-M   'P 1'
#
loop_
_entity.id
_entity.type
_entity.pdbx_description
1 polymer ?
#
loop_
_entity_poly.entity_id
_entity_poly.type
_entity_poly.pdbx_seq_one_letter_code
_entity_poly.pdbx_strand_id
1 'polypeptide(L)'
;MKKNLLLAVAIIVGFISFSFINKENAKEEKPTNQVEYKVITSVESIVPNGLGRSRLISSTVDRDYSEFTSEQTEDDNTRNKSKRKDIRVKDFEETKLLNFYNLGGIRFQNIVANDALVASKLTAMGNEGWELAFVVSSSESDAGTNDGQGIFVTRYIFKRHIQ
;
A
#
# COMPACT_ATOMS: atom_id res chain seq x y z
N MET A 1 -47.01 -51.55 14.67
CA MET A 1 -46.32 -50.48 15.42
C MET A 1 -44.79 -50.65 15.45
N LYS A 2 -44.23 -51.80 15.87
CA LYS A 2 -42.77 -51.98 15.99
C LYS A 2 -41.95 -51.85 14.68
N LYS A 3 -42.49 -52.29 13.53
CA LYS A 3 -41.80 -52.18 12.22
C LYS A 3 -41.65 -50.73 11.72
N ASN A 4 -42.65 -49.88 11.97
CA ASN A 4 -42.60 -48.46 11.60
C ASN A 4 -41.63 -47.67 12.50
N LEU A 5 -41.47 -48.10 13.76
CA LEU A 5 -40.51 -47.52 14.70
C LEU A 5 -39.06 -47.82 14.29
N LEU A 6 -38.79 -49.07 13.86
CA LEU A 6 -37.47 -49.47 13.33
C LEU A 6 -37.08 -48.68 12.07
N LEU A 7 -38.05 -48.44 11.17
CA LEU A 7 -37.83 -47.65 9.97
C LEU A 7 -37.54 -46.17 10.30
N ALA A 8 -38.25 -45.59 11.26
CA ALA A 8 -38.01 -44.22 11.70
C ALA A 8 -36.62 -44.04 12.33
N VAL A 9 -36.17 -44.99 13.15
CA VAL A 9 -34.82 -44.95 13.76
C VAL A 9 -33.73 -45.09 12.70
N ALA A 10 -33.90 -45.97 11.70
CA ALA A 10 -32.94 -46.12 10.62
C ALA A 10 -32.79 -44.84 9.76
N ILE A 11 -33.89 -44.13 9.52
CA ILE A 11 -33.87 -42.85 8.79
C ILE A 11 -33.14 -41.78 9.60
N ILE A 12 -33.40 -41.69 10.91
CA ILE A 12 -32.74 -40.70 11.78
C ILE A 12 -31.23 -40.97 11.86
N VAL A 13 -30.83 -42.22 12.05
CA VAL A 13 -29.41 -42.59 12.08
C VAL A 13 -28.75 -42.33 10.72
N GLY A 14 -29.44 -42.66 9.62
CA GLY A 14 -28.97 -42.37 8.27
C GLY A 14 -28.78 -40.88 8.02
N PHE A 15 -29.73 -40.04 8.45
CA PHE A 15 -29.62 -38.58 8.36
C PHE A 15 -28.45 -38.03 9.18
N ILE A 16 -28.29 -38.49 10.42
CA ILE A 16 -27.19 -38.07 11.31
C ILE A 16 -25.84 -38.46 10.68
N SER A 17 -25.68 -39.71 10.24
CA SER A 17 -24.46 -40.17 9.58
C SER A 17 -24.17 -39.40 8.28
N PHE A 18 -25.18 -39.12 7.46
CA PHE A 18 -25.02 -38.34 6.23
C PHE A 18 -24.62 -36.88 6.51
N SER A 19 -25.15 -36.27 7.57
CA SER A 19 -24.74 -34.93 8.02
C SER A 19 -23.30 -34.89 8.52
N PHE A 20 -22.82 -35.92 9.22
CA PHE A 20 -21.42 -36.00 9.67
C PHE A 20 -20.44 -36.23 8.51
N ILE A 21 -20.77 -37.10 7.55
CA ILE A 21 -19.94 -37.39 6.37
C ILE A 21 -19.79 -36.14 5.47
N ASN A 22 -20.83 -35.33 5.33
CA ASN A 22 -20.75 -34.07 4.56
C ASN A 22 -19.99 -32.96 5.30
N LYS A 23 -19.86 -33.04 6.63
CA LYS A 23 -19.14 -32.04 7.43
C LYS A 23 -17.61 -32.20 7.31
N GLU A 24 -17.10 -33.42 7.13
CA GLU A 24 -15.66 -33.67 6.93
C GLU A 24 -15.16 -33.32 5.51
N ASN A 25 -16.07 -33.28 4.52
CA ASN A 25 -15.75 -32.92 3.13
C ASN A 25 -15.89 -31.41 2.83
N ALA A 26 -16.35 -30.62 3.79
CA ALA A 26 -16.25 -29.17 3.72
C ALA A 26 -14.79 -28.81 3.98
N LYS A 27 -14.00 -28.71 2.90
CA LYS A 27 -12.68 -28.07 2.96
C LYS A 27 -12.87 -26.73 3.68
N GLU A 28 -12.17 -26.55 4.80
CA GLU A 28 -12.03 -25.24 5.42
C GLU A 28 -11.27 -24.34 4.43
N GLU A 29 -12.01 -23.70 3.53
CA GLU A 29 -11.50 -22.53 2.83
C GLU A 29 -11.33 -21.45 3.89
N LYS A 30 -10.12 -21.35 4.47
CA LYS A 30 -9.73 -20.14 5.18
C LYS A 30 -9.99 -18.99 4.23
N PRO A 31 -10.87 -18.03 4.55
CA PRO A 31 -10.96 -16.82 3.76
C PRO A 31 -9.59 -16.14 3.89
N THR A 32 -8.75 -16.31 2.86
CA THR A 32 -7.58 -15.46 2.69
C THR A 32 -8.16 -14.14 2.25
N ASN A 33 -8.47 -13.29 3.21
CA ASN A 33 -8.86 -11.92 2.92
C ASN A 33 -7.59 -11.24 2.43
N GLN A 34 -7.29 -11.41 1.14
CA GLN A 34 -6.04 -10.94 0.55
C GLN A 34 -6.10 -9.42 0.57
N VAL A 35 -5.15 -8.82 1.27
CA VAL A 35 -5.04 -7.36 1.38
C VAL A 35 -3.94 -6.94 0.42
N GLU A 36 -4.25 -5.99 -0.45
CA GLU A 36 -3.23 -5.28 -1.21
C GLU A 36 -2.99 -3.89 -0.65
N TYR A 37 -1.76 -3.41 -0.82
CA TYR A 37 -1.30 -2.12 -0.34
C TYR A 37 -0.88 -1.22 -1.49
N LYS A 38 -1.11 0.09 -1.33
CA LYS A 38 -0.64 1.11 -2.25
C LYS A 38 -0.04 2.27 -1.49
N VAL A 39 1.04 2.84 -2.03
CA VAL A 39 1.72 3.99 -1.44
C VAL A 39 1.59 5.17 -2.39
N ILE A 40 1.06 6.28 -1.88
CA ILE A 40 1.12 7.59 -2.53
C ILE A 40 2.11 8.44 -1.75
N THR A 41 3.01 9.12 -2.45
CA THR A 41 4.08 9.91 -1.81
C THR A 41 3.99 11.37 -2.23
N SER A 42 3.87 12.27 -1.27
CA SER A 42 4.18 13.69 -1.44
C SER A 42 5.67 13.90 -1.19
N VAL A 43 6.35 14.61 -2.10
CA VAL A 43 7.68 15.17 -1.89
C VAL A 43 7.56 16.68 -2.04
N GLU A 44 7.82 17.41 -0.97
CA GLU A 44 7.68 18.86 -0.90
C GLU A 44 9.02 19.49 -0.62
N SER A 45 9.42 20.39 -1.50
CA SER A 45 10.73 20.98 -1.47
C SER A 45 10.73 22.26 -0.65
N ILE A 46 11.75 22.39 0.19
CA ILE A 46 12.06 23.63 0.91
C ILE A 46 13.29 24.34 0.35
N VAL A 47 13.66 24.01 -0.90
CA VAL A 47 14.75 24.68 -1.64
C VAL A 47 14.50 26.21 -1.62
N PRO A 48 15.43 27.00 -1.04
CA PRO A 48 15.41 28.45 -1.11
C PRO A 48 15.35 28.92 -2.57
N ASN A 49 14.75 30.07 -2.81
CA ASN A 49 14.51 30.63 -4.15
C ASN A 49 13.44 29.92 -4.99
N GLY A 50 12.77 28.90 -4.44
CA GLY A 50 11.60 28.29 -5.08
C GLY A 50 11.92 27.47 -6.32
N LEU A 51 13.17 27.02 -6.50
CA LEU A 51 13.59 26.11 -7.58
C LEU A 51 13.24 24.63 -7.31
N GLY A 52 12.62 24.37 -6.17
CA GLY A 52 12.12 23.05 -5.78
C GLY A 52 11.16 22.44 -6.80
N ARG A 53 11.09 21.11 -6.79
CA ARG A 53 10.21 20.33 -7.66
C ARG A 53 9.28 19.48 -6.80
N SER A 54 8.37 20.14 -6.11
CA SER A 54 7.39 19.47 -5.26
C SER A 54 6.42 18.63 -6.11
N ARG A 55 6.16 17.39 -5.72
CA ARG A 55 5.33 16.42 -6.48
C ARG A 55 4.55 15.50 -5.54
N LEU A 56 3.35 15.12 -5.98
CA LEU A 56 2.62 13.97 -5.46
C LEU A 56 2.71 12.85 -6.50
N ILE A 57 3.23 11.69 -6.11
CA ILE A 57 3.51 10.57 -7.02
C ILE A 57 2.89 9.26 -6.53
N SER A 58 2.50 8.41 -7.49
CA SER A 58 2.06 7.04 -7.22
C SER A 58 2.35 6.10 -8.38
N SER A 59 2.76 4.87 -8.08
CA SER A 59 2.98 3.83 -9.10
C SER A 59 1.66 3.42 -9.74
N THR A 60 1.71 3.18 -11.05
CA THR A 60 0.63 2.56 -11.83
C THR A 60 0.99 1.13 -12.27
N VAL A 61 2.14 0.63 -11.83
CA VAL A 61 2.64 -0.70 -12.18
C VAL A 61 2.98 -1.48 -10.91
N ASP A 62 2.78 -2.79 -10.99
CA ASP A 62 3.16 -3.73 -9.95
C ASP A 62 4.60 -4.20 -10.16
N ARG A 63 5.31 -4.42 -9.05
CA ARG A 63 6.68 -4.96 -9.03
C ARG A 63 6.79 -5.98 -7.91
N ASP A 64 7.33 -7.15 -8.23
CA ASP A 64 7.65 -8.15 -7.23
C ASP A 64 9.01 -7.84 -6.60
N TYR A 65 9.04 -7.71 -5.27
CA TYR A 65 10.27 -7.47 -4.52
C TYR A 65 11.21 -8.69 -4.58
N SER A 66 10.65 -9.90 -4.79
CA SER A 66 11.42 -11.16 -4.81
C SER A 66 12.45 -11.17 -5.95
N GLU A 67 12.11 -10.59 -7.11
CA GLU A 67 13.01 -10.45 -8.27
C GLU A 67 14.29 -9.65 -7.96
N PHE A 68 14.26 -8.83 -6.91
CA PHE A 68 15.36 -7.94 -6.51
C PHE A 68 15.94 -8.27 -5.14
N THR A 69 15.49 -9.37 -4.54
CA THR A 69 15.94 -9.84 -3.22
C THR A 69 16.86 -11.04 -3.38
N SER A 70 17.94 -11.08 -2.61
CA SER A 70 18.79 -12.29 -2.49
C SER A 70 18.79 -12.72 -1.04
N GLU A 71 18.67 -14.01 -0.79
CA GLU A 71 18.89 -14.58 0.54
C GLU A 71 20.39 -14.61 0.86
N GLN A 72 20.72 -14.61 2.14
CA GLN A 72 22.10 -14.76 2.61
C GLN A 72 22.15 -16.00 3.49
N THR A 73 23.01 -16.94 3.16
CA THR A 73 23.22 -18.19 3.89
C THR A 73 24.69 -18.34 4.28
N GLU A 74 25.02 -19.38 5.04
CA GLU A 74 26.43 -19.70 5.34
C GLU A 74 27.21 -20.05 4.06
N ASP A 75 26.55 -20.73 3.11
CA ASP A 75 27.16 -21.19 1.86
C ASP A 75 27.14 -20.14 0.73
N ASP A 76 26.22 -19.16 0.78
CA ASP A 76 26.14 -18.05 -0.18
C ASP A 76 25.82 -16.72 0.52
N ASN A 77 26.85 -15.89 0.62
CA ASN A 77 26.80 -14.54 1.16
C ASN A 77 27.12 -13.48 0.09
N THR A 78 26.90 -13.83 -1.19
CA THR A 78 27.19 -12.91 -2.27
C THR A 78 26.15 -11.79 -2.32
N ARG A 79 26.61 -10.58 -2.62
CA ARG A 79 25.74 -9.41 -2.74
C ARG A 79 24.80 -9.54 -3.95
N ASN A 80 23.55 -9.11 -3.79
CA ASN A 80 22.61 -8.94 -4.89
C ASN A 80 23.20 -8.07 -6.03
N LYS A 81 23.20 -8.60 -7.26
CA LYS A 81 23.74 -7.94 -8.47
C LYS A 81 22.65 -7.43 -9.43
N SER A 82 21.38 -7.45 -9.02
CA SER A 82 20.29 -6.91 -9.83
C SER A 82 20.55 -5.45 -10.20
N LYS A 83 20.19 -5.06 -11.43
CA LYS A 83 20.52 -3.72 -11.92
C LYS A 83 19.43 -2.75 -11.50
N ARG A 84 19.83 -1.64 -10.88
CA ARG A 84 18.90 -0.57 -10.48
C ARG A 84 18.01 -0.04 -11.61
N LYS A 85 18.50 -0.07 -12.86
CA LYS A 85 17.72 0.36 -14.03
C LYS A 85 16.48 -0.51 -14.27
N ASP A 86 16.52 -1.78 -13.85
CA ASP A 86 15.43 -2.74 -14.03
C ASP A 86 14.38 -2.54 -12.93
N ILE A 87 14.77 -2.02 -11.76
CA ILE A 87 13.87 -1.60 -10.65
C ILE A 87 13.12 -0.31 -10.99
N ARG A 88 13.77 0.64 -11.68
CA ARG A 88 13.18 1.96 -11.99
C ARG A 88 11.90 1.80 -12.82
N VAL A 89 10.83 2.43 -12.36
CA VAL A 89 9.58 2.57 -13.11
C VAL A 89 9.56 3.89 -13.88
N LYS A 90 9.03 3.87 -15.09
CA LYS A 90 8.80 5.08 -15.90
C LYS A 90 7.33 5.49 -15.93
N ASP A 91 6.45 4.51 -15.77
CA ASP A 91 5.01 4.71 -15.74
C ASP A 91 4.57 4.91 -14.28
N PHE A 92 4.25 6.17 -13.96
CA PHE A 92 3.71 6.57 -12.67
C PHE A 92 2.85 7.82 -12.86
N GLU A 93 1.89 8.02 -11.96
CA GLU A 93 1.14 9.28 -11.89
C GLU A 93 1.99 10.34 -11.19
N GLU A 94 2.08 11.52 -11.79
CA GLU A 94 2.74 12.69 -11.22
C GLU A 94 1.77 13.88 -11.20
N THR A 95 1.45 14.36 -10.00
CA THR A 95 0.74 15.63 -9.80
C THR A 95 1.74 16.69 -9.34
N LYS A 96 1.74 17.83 -10.01
CA LYS A 96 2.58 18.98 -9.62
C LYS A 96 2.06 19.59 -8.33
N LEU A 97 2.97 19.82 -7.38
CA LEU A 97 2.73 20.60 -6.18
C LEU A 97 3.54 21.90 -6.23
N LEU A 98 3.12 22.87 -5.44
CA LEU A 98 3.79 24.15 -5.27
C LEU A 98 4.84 24.06 -4.15
N ASN A 99 5.93 24.82 -4.27
CA ASN A 99 6.98 24.84 -3.25
C ASN A 99 6.53 25.62 -2.02
N PHE A 100 6.97 25.18 -0.84
CA PHE A 100 6.63 25.85 0.43
C PHE A 100 7.37 27.16 0.63
N TYR A 101 8.55 27.32 0.03
CA TYR A 101 9.42 28.48 0.22
C TYR A 101 9.77 29.18 -1.11
N ASN A 102 10.01 30.48 -1.01
CA ASN A 102 10.72 31.27 -2.01
C ASN A 102 11.67 32.25 -1.31
N LEU A 103 12.28 33.19 -2.06
CA LEU A 103 13.16 34.24 -1.52
C LEU A 103 12.53 35.08 -0.39
N GLY A 104 11.19 35.20 -0.36
CA GLY A 104 10.46 35.98 0.64
C GLY A 104 9.95 35.18 1.84
N GLY A 105 10.28 33.89 1.93
CA GLY A 105 9.87 33.00 3.02
C GLY A 105 8.73 32.04 2.65
N ILE A 106 7.93 31.67 3.64
CA ILE A 106 6.89 30.64 3.53
C ILE A 106 5.72 31.13 2.67
N ARG A 107 5.23 30.25 1.80
CA ARG A 107 4.10 30.48 0.89
C ARG A 107 2.86 29.72 1.35
N PHE A 108 2.16 30.23 2.35
CA PHE A 108 0.97 29.57 2.91
C PHE A 108 -0.12 29.25 1.87
N GLN A 109 -0.33 30.11 0.88
CA GLN A 109 -1.26 29.83 -0.22
C GLN A 109 -0.85 28.60 -1.04
N ASN A 110 0.45 28.37 -1.21
CA ASN A 110 0.95 27.18 -1.89
C ASN A 110 0.65 25.92 -1.07
N ILE A 111 0.83 25.98 0.26
CA ILE A 111 0.53 24.89 1.18
C ILE A 111 -0.96 24.52 1.07
N VAL A 112 -1.85 25.50 1.22
CA VAL A 112 -3.30 25.26 1.15
C VAL A 112 -3.73 24.72 -0.22
N ALA A 113 -3.10 25.18 -1.31
CA ALA A 113 -3.37 24.64 -2.65
C ALA A 113 -2.89 23.18 -2.79
N ASN A 114 -1.72 22.84 -2.22
CA ASN A 114 -1.24 21.46 -2.18
C ASN A 114 -2.18 20.57 -1.36
N ASP A 115 -2.66 21.04 -0.20
CA ASP A 115 -3.59 20.32 0.65
C ASP A 115 -4.88 19.96 -0.10
N ALA A 116 -5.41 20.90 -0.90
CA ALA A 116 -6.58 20.64 -1.75
C ALA A 116 -6.32 19.54 -2.80
N LEU A 117 -5.14 19.54 -3.43
CA LEU A 117 -4.75 18.51 -4.40
C LEU A 117 -4.56 17.14 -3.73
N VAL A 118 -3.90 17.10 -2.59
CA VAL A 118 -3.73 15.87 -1.80
C VAL A 118 -5.10 15.33 -1.37
N ALA A 119 -5.96 16.16 -0.78
CA ALA A 119 -7.30 15.77 -0.36
C ALA A 119 -8.13 15.22 -1.54
N SER A 120 -8.03 15.85 -2.72
CA SER A 120 -8.67 15.33 -3.93
C SER A 120 -8.17 13.93 -4.31
N LYS A 121 -6.85 13.68 -4.22
CA LYS A 121 -6.28 12.35 -4.50
C LYS A 121 -6.72 11.32 -3.47
N LEU A 122 -6.65 11.63 -2.17
CA LEU A 122 -7.07 10.71 -1.12
C LEU A 122 -8.58 10.37 -1.22
N THR A 123 -9.40 11.34 -1.61
CA THR A 123 -10.83 11.13 -1.86
C THR A 123 -11.05 10.19 -3.05
N ALA A 124 -10.31 10.38 -4.15
CA ALA A 124 -10.38 9.48 -5.29
C ALA A 124 -10.02 8.04 -4.91
N MET A 125 -8.95 7.85 -4.10
CA MET A 125 -8.59 6.54 -3.56
C MET A 125 -9.73 5.91 -2.75
N GLY A 126 -10.38 6.69 -1.88
CA GLY A 126 -11.55 6.23 -1.12
C GLY A 126 -12.70 5.78 -2.02
N ASN A 127 -13.01 6.53 -3.08
CA ASN A 127 -14.04 6.18 -4.06
C ASN A 127 -13.68 4.92 -4.88
N GLU A 128 -12.40 4.63 -5.05
CA GLU A 128 -11.88 3.40 -5.67
C GLU A 128 -11.84 2.20 -4.71
N GLY A 129 -12.36 2.35 -3.48
CA GLY A 129 -12.43 1.30 -2.47
C GLY A 129 -11.15 1.12 -1.64
N TRP A 130 -10.22 2.06 -1.71
CA TRP A 130 -9.02 2.06 -0.86
C TRP A 130 -9.27 2.73 0.49
N GLU A 131 -8.84 2.06 1.55
CA GLU A 131 -8.85 2.59 2.91
C GLU A 131 -7.49 3.20 3.24
N LEU A 132 -7.46 4.45 3.71
CA LEU A 132 -6.24 5.07 4.21
C LEU A 132 -5.85 4.39 5.54
N ALA A 133 -4.79 3.59 5.52
CA ALA A 133 -4.36 2.81 6.67
C ALA A 133 -3.37 3.60 7.54
N PHE A 134 -2.39 4.26 6.92
CA PHE A 134 -1.34 4.99 7.64
C PHE A 134 -0.92 6.24 6.88
N VAL A 135 -0.48 7.25 7.64
CA VAL A 135 0.22 8.43 7.12
C VAL A 135 1.53 8.56 7.86
N VAL A 136 2.64 8.61 7.13
CA VAL A 136 3.99 8.74 7.70
C VAL A 136 4.68 9.91 7.03
N SER A 137 5.17 10.86 7.82
CA SER A 137 5.95 11.99 7.33
C SER A 137 7.39 11.92 7.84
N SER A 138 8.32 12.40 7.02
CA SER A 138 9.73 12.53 7.34
C SER A 138 10.27 13.79 6.68
N SER A 139 11.30 14.37 7.27
CA SER A 139 12.00 15.51 6.70
C SER A 139 13.49 15.23 6.66
N GLU A 140 14.12 15.64 5.57
CA GLU A 140 15.55 15.86 5.52
C GLU A 140 15.77 17.38 5.59
N SER A 141 16.58 17.80 6.56
CA SER A 141 16.85 19.19 6.87
C SER A 141 18.30 19.49 6.57
N ASP A 142 18.52 20.68 6.02
CA ASP A 142 19.81 21.33 5.90
C ASP A 142 20.65 21.11 7.17
N ALA A 143 21.78 20.42 7.00
CA ALA A 143 22.69 20.02 8.07
C ALA A 143 23.87 20.98 8.29
N GLY A 144 23.87 22.18 7.69
CA GLY A 144 24.87 23.22 7.99
C GLY A 144 25.14 24.17 6.84
N THR A 145 26.04 25.14 7.06
CA THR A 145 26.28 26.32 6.19
C THR A 145 26.50 26.11 4.70
N ASN A 146 26.74 24.88 4.23
CA ASN A 146 26.98 24.53 2.83
C ASN A 146 25.87 23.68 2.21
N ASP A 147 24.99 23.11 3.02
CA ASP A 147 23.71 22.59 2.52
C ASP A 147 22.71 23.75 2.66
N GLY A 148 21.75 23.80 1.76
CA GLY A 148 20.71 24.81 1.76
C GLY A 148 19.43 24.19 1.25
N GLN A 149 19.36 22.86 1.30
CA GLN A 149 18.30 22.08 0.74
C GLN A 149 17.60 21.33 1.86
N GLY A 150 16.35 21.01 1.58
CA GLY A 150 15.61 20.08 2.40
C GLY A 150 14.39 19.61 1.65
N ILE A 151 13.88 18.49 2.11
CA ILE A 151 12.70 17.86 1.57
C ILE A 151 11.80 17.39 2.70
N PHE A 152 10.51 17.63 2.57
CA PHE A 152 9.48 16.93 3.30
C PHE A 152 8.97 15.79 2.43
N VAL A 153 8.85 14.60 3.00
CA VAL A 153 8.29 13.43 2.34
C VAL A 153 7.17 12.89 3.20
N THR A 154 5.96 12.82 2.65
CA THR A 154 4.80 12.23 3.31
C THR A 154 4.30 11.05 2.48
N ARG A 155 4.18 9.88 3.11
CA ARG A 155 3.65 8.66 2.51
C ARG A 155 2.26 8.38 3.07
N TYR A 156 1.29 8.33 2.17
CA TYR A 156 -0.07 7.88 2.44
C TYR A 156 -0.15 6.41 2.02
N ILE A 157 -0.32 5.53 3.00
CA ILE A 157 -0.37 4.08 2.79
C ILE A 157 -1.83 3.67 2.83
N PHE A 158 -2.31 3.18 1.70
CA PHE A 158 -3.64 2.65 1.52
C PHE A 158 -3.62 1.14 1.54
N LYS A 159 -4.72 0.54 1.97
CA LYS A 159 -4.99 -0.90 1.85
C LYS A 159 -6.38 -1.11 1.24
N ARG A 160 -6.58 -2.21 0.54
CA ARG A 160 -7.94 -2.69 0.20
C ARG A 160 -7.99 -4.22 0.23
N HIS A 161 -9.18 -4.74 0.42
CA HIS A 161 -9.45 -6.17 0.33
C HIS A 161 -9.65 -6.54 -1.14
N ILE A 162 -8.91 -7.54 -1.60
CA ILE A 162 -9.12 -8.18 -2.90
C ILE A 162 -10.36 -9.07 -2.73
N GLN A 163 -11.38 -8.81 -3.54
CA GLN A 163 -12.59 -9.63 -3.61
C GLN A 163 -12.36 -10.91 -4.41
#